data_AF-Q6DT19-F1
#
_entry.id   AF-Q6DT19-F1
#
_cell.length_a   1.000
_cell.length_b   1.000
_cell.length_c   1.000
_cell.angle_alpha   90.00
_cell.angle_beta   90.00
_cell.angle_gamma   90.00
#
_symmetry.space_group_name_H-M   'P 1'
#
loop_
_entity.id
_entity.type
_entity.pdbx_description
1 polymer ?
#
loop_
_entity_poly.entity_id
_entity_poly.type
_entity_poly.pdbx_seq_one_letter_code
_entity_poly.pdbx_strand_id
1 'polypeptide(L)'
;SVTCGYNNLGIGREGVMSIDNFKKLNEAYQILQAALKKGLPALKENNGTINVNYTYTCSGEGNTNCDPSLFGITGNTANGDGRNGGSVTKTQTIDGKSVTTTISSKVVDSTASGNTSHVSYTEITNQLAGVPDNAQALLAQASTLINTINSACPWFNVTNKSGGPQMNPTSGGLCVFKDEISAIQKMITDAQELVNQTSVINSNEQSTPVGGNTNNGKPFNPFTDASFAQGMLANASAQAKMLDLSHQVGQAINPDNLSGT
;
A
#
# COMPACT_ATOMS: atom_id res chain seq x y z
N SER A 1 4.28 14.72 11.85
CA SER A 1 5.32 14.34 10.87
C SER A 1 6.25 13.33 11.50
N VAL A 2 7.01 12.59 10.69
CA VAL A 2 8.16 11.77 11.14
C VAL A 2 9.42 12.48 10.68
N THR A 3 10.39 12.66 11.57
CA THR A 3 11.63 13.39 11.29
C THR A 3 12.79 12.42 11.13
N CYS A 4 13.37 12.37 9.92
CA CYS A 4 14.58 11.61 9.64
C CYS A 4 15.81 12.52 9.79
N GLY A 5 16.27 12.73 11.03
CA GLY A 5 17.31 13.72 11.36
C GLY A 5 18.63 13.16 11.90
N TYR A 6 18.83 11.84 11.86
CA TYR A 6 20.06 11.22 12.34
C TYR A 6 21.19 11.35 11.32
N ASN A 7 22.28 12.00 11.74
CA ASN A 7 23.49 12.17 10.94
C ASN A 7 24.60 11.23 11.45
N ASN A 8 25.54 10.87 10.56
CA ASN A 8 26.73 10.06 10.89
C ASN A 8 26.44 8.65 11.45
N LEU A 9 25.23 8.13 11.25
CA LEU A 9 24.88 6.74 11.54
C LEU A 9 24.84 5.91 10.25
N GLY A 10 25.17 4.63 10.36
CA GLY A 10 25.10 3.70 9.24
C GLY A 10 23.66 3.50 8.75
N ILE A 11 23.46 3.58 7.44
CA ILE A 11 22.20 3.21 6.78
C ILE A 11 22.17 1.68 6.62
N GLY A 12 21.04 1.06 6.96
CA GLY A 12 20.81 -0.37 6.71
C GLY A 12 20.18 -1.11 7.87
N ARG A 13 20.35 -2.44 7.86
CA ARG A 13 19.77 -3.34 8.87
C ARG A 13 20.29 -3.00 10.26
N GLU A 14 19.37 -2.88 11.21
CA GLU A 14 19.62 -2.45 12.58
C GLU A 14 20.32 -1.08 12.67
N GLY A 15 20.17 -0.26 11.62
CA GLY A 15 20.67 1.11 11.51
C GLY A 15 19.57 2.07 11.04
N VAL A 16 19.96 3.19 10.45
CA VAL A 16 18.98 4.18 9.95
C VAL A 16 18.34 3.68 8.66
N MET A 17 17.01 3.79 8.56
CA MET A 17 16.31 3.55 7.29
C MET A 17 16.77 4.58 6.25
N SER A 18 17.15 4.13 5.06
CA SER A 18 17.47 5.06 3.97
C SER A 18 16.26 5.92 3.61
N ILE A 19 16.50 7.15 3.15
CA ILE A 19 15.42 8.05 2.74
C ILE A 19 14.67 7.49 1.52
N ASP A 20 15.34 6.71 0.65
CA ASP A 20 14.69 6.02 -0.46
C ASP A 20 13.69 4.94 0.02
N ASN A 21 14.08 4.15 1.03
CA ASN A 21 13.15 3.19 1.64
C ASN A 21 12.01 3.92 2.36
N PHE A 22 12.30 5.03 3.04
CA PHE A 22 11.27 5.83 3.70
C PHE A 22 10.30 6.47 2.69
N LYS A 23 10.77 6.94 1.53
CA LYS A 23 9.92 7.45 0.45
C LYS A 23 8.97 6.37 -0.08
N LYS A 24 9.48 5.16 -0.34
CA LYS A 24 8.67 4.00 -0.75
C LYS A 24 7.61 3.65 0.31
N LEU A 25 8.04 3.57 1.57
CA LEU A 25 7.17 3.30 2.72
C LEU A 25 6.07 4.36 2.83
N ASN A 26 6.45 5.64 2.75
CA ASN A 26 5.53 6.75 2.89
C ASN A 26 4.52 6.81 1.74
N GLU A 27 4.93 6.64 0.48
CA GLU A 27 3.97 6.62 -0.65
C GLU A 27 2.90 5.55 -0.46
N ALA A 28 3.29 4.31 -0.13
CA ALA A 28 2.36 3.22 0.15
C ALA A 28 1.43 3.55 1.33
N TYR A 29 1.99 4.08 2.43
CA TYR A 29 1.21 4.52 3.59
C TYR A 29 0.18 5.59 3.22
N GLN A 30 0.56 6.62 2.48
CA GLN A 30 -0.35 7.72 2.10
C GLN A 30 -1.48 7.22 1.20
N ILE A 31 -1.20 6.32 0.26
CA ILE A 31 -2.21 5.70 -0.59
C ILE A 31 -3.22 4.90 0.25
N LEU A 32 -2.73 4.04 1.15
CA LEU A 32 -3.57 3.22 2.02
C LEU A 32 -4.46 4.09 2.92
N GLN A 33 -3.87 5.11 3.56
CA GLN A 33 -4.62 6.00 4.45
C GLN A 33 -5.68 6.82 3.69
N ALA A 34 -5.37 7.27 2.47
CA ALA A 34 -6.34 7.96 1.63
C ALA A 34 -7.51 7.05 1.22
N ALA A 35 -7.23 5.79 0.85
CA ALA A 35 -8.24 4.79 0.53
C ALA A 35 -9.12 4.47 1.74
N LEU A 36 -8.52 4.19 2.90
CA LEU A 36 -9.24 3.91 4.14
C LEU A 36 -10.13 5.07 4.57
N LYS A 37 -9.66 6.32 4.41
CA LYS A 37 -10.45 7.52 4.71
C LYS A 37 -11.64 7.68 3.77
N LYS A 38 -11.51 7.35 2.49
CA LYS A 38 -12.61 7.35 1.51
C LYS A 38 -13.61 6.22 1.77
N GLY A 39 -13.12 5.09 2.27
CA GLY A 39 -13.85 3.82 2.34
C GLY A 39 -13.44 2.91 1.19
N LEU A 40 -13.23 1.63 1.50
CA LEU A 40 -12.81 0.63 0.53
C LEU A 40 -14.01 0.18 -0.33
N PRO A 41 -13.85 0.04 -1.65
CA PRO A 41 -14.93 -0.40 -2.52
C PRO A 41 -15.19 -1.90 -2.37
N ALA A 42 -16.33 -2.37 -2.88
CA ALA A 42 -16.62 -3.81 -2.94
C ALA A 42 -15.64 -4.54 -3.87
N LEU A 43 -15.39 -5.84 -3.66
CA LEU A 43 -14.38 -6.61 -4.40
C LEU A 43 -14.60 -6.65 -5.92
N LYS A 44 -15.84 -6.50 -6.39
CA LYS A 44 -16.16 -6.47 -7.82
C LYS A 44 -15.77 -5.14 -8.50
N GLU A 45 -15.58 -4.07 -7.73
CA GLU A 45 -15.32 -2.73 -8.23
C GLU A 45 -13.83 -2.55 -8.52
N ASN A 46 -13.40 -2.97 -9.71
CA ASN A 46 -11.99 -2.98 -10.08
C ASN A 46 -11.48 -1.65 -10.68
N ASN A 47 -12.39 -0.70 -10.97
CA ASN A 47 -12.09 0.51 -11.75
C ASN A 47 -12.08 1.81 -10.96
N GLY A 48 -12.36 1.75 -9.65
CA GLY A 48 -12.28 2.91 -8.78
C GLY A 48 -10.87 3.50 -8.73
N THR A 49 -10.82 4.79 -8.43
CA THR A 49 -9.57 5.53 -8.22
C THR A 49 -9.69 6.55 -7.10
N ILE A 50 -8.54 6.96 -6.58
CA ILE A 50 -8.37 8.04 -5.60
C ILE A 50 -7.24 8.97 -6.03
N ASN A 51 -7.30 10.20 -5.49
CA ASN A 51 -6.19 11.15 -5.58
C ASN A 51 -5.49 11.21 -4.23
N VAL A 52 -4.17 11.18 -4.25
CA VAL A 52 -3.32 11.15 -3.06
C VAL A 52 -2.36 12.34 -3.13
N ASN A 53 -2.27 13.10 -2.06
CA ASN A 53 -1.34 14.22 -1.95
C ASN A 53 -0.56 14.11 -0.65
N TYR A 54 0.77 14.19 -0.74
CA TYR A 54 1.63 14.24 0.44
C TYR A 54 2.87 15.09 0.17
N THR A 55 3.41 15.63 1.26
CA THR A 55 4.59 16.49 1.24
C THR A 55 5.68 15.95 2.16
N TYR A 56 6.92 16.31 1.86
CA TYR A 56 8.05 16.17 2.77
C TYR A 56 9.04 17.31 2.56
N THR A 57 9.86 17.58 3.56
CA THR A 57 10.79 18.72 3.57
C THR A 57 12.22 18.28 3.83
N CYS A 58 13.18 18.93 3.19
CA CYS A 58 14.60 18.78 3.45
C CYS A 58 15.21 20.10 3.92
N SER A 59 15.93 20.05 5.04
CA SER A 59 16.68 21.15 5.61
C SER A 59 18.06 20.65 6.06
N GLY A 60 18.94 21.58 6.41
CA GLY A 60 20.31 21.28 6.85
C GLY A 60 21.31 21.29 5.70
N GLU A 61 22.52 21.74 6.00
CA GLU A 61 23.63 21.79 5.04
C GLU A 61 23.96 20.39 4.52
N GLY A 62 24.21 20.28 3.20
CA GLY A 62 24.55 19.02 2.55
C GLY A 62 23.37 18.05 2.30
N ASN A 63 22.14 18.41 2.68
CA ASN A 63 20.97 17.55 2.45
C ASN A 63 20.53 17.56 0.98
N THR A 64 20.73 16.42 0.29
CA THR A 64 20.40 16.26 -1.14
C THR A 64 19.10 15.51 -1.40
N ASN A 65 18.36 15.10 -0.36
CA ASN A 65 17.17 14.24 -0.52
C ASN A 65 15.99 14.91 -1.26
N CYS A 66 16.04 16.23 -1.42
CA CYS A 66 15.07 17.05 -2.15
C CYS A 66 15.68 17.71 -3.38
N ASP A 67 16.81 17.21 -3.89
CA ASP A 67 17.40 17.74 -5.11
C ASP A 67 16.46 17.52 -6.32
N PRO A 68 16.10 18.55 -7.11
CA PRO A 68 15.19 18.45 -8.26
C PRO A 68 15.55 17.33 -9.25
N SER A 69 16.86 17.08 -9.42
CA SER A 69 17.40 16.05 -10.32
C SER A 69 16.90 14.64 -9.98
N LEU A 70 16.69 14.32 -8.70
CA LEU A 70 16.19 13.02 -8.23
C LEU A 70 14.77 12.73 -8.71
N PHE A 71 14.01 13.77 -9.06
CA PHE A 71 12.61 13.66 -9.46
C PHE A 71 12.41 13.79 -10.97
N GLY A 72 13.46 14.22 -11.70
CA GLY A 72 13.38 14.64 -13.09
C GLY A 72 12.82 16.04 -13.28
N ILE A 73 12.86 16.89 -12.25
CA ILE A 73 12.51 18.31 -12.38
C ILE A 73 13.66 19.02 -13.07
N THR A 74 13.39 19.62 -14.21
CA THR A 74 14.30 20.53 -14.90
C THR A 74 13.85 21.96 -14.67
N GLY A 75 14.79 22.82 -14.28
CA GLY A 75 14.53 24.25 -14.18
C GLY A 75 14.54 24.95 -15.54
N ASN A 76 14.34 26.26 -15.49
CA ASN A 76 14.32 27.17 -16.63
C ASN A 76 14.93 28.52 -16.23
N THR A 77 14.93 29.49 -17.14
CA THR A 77 15.50 30.83 -16.90
C THR A 77 14.86 31.57 -15.72
N ALA A 78 13.63 31.25 -15.33
CA ALA A 78 12.92 31.88 -14.22
C ALA A 78 13.15 31.19 -12.86
N ASN A 79 13.46 29.88 -12.82
CA ASN A 79 13.60 29.12 -11.58
C ASN A 79 14.93 28.34 -11.44
N GLY A 80 15.92 28.62 -12.29
CA GLY A 80 17.28 28.09 -12.16
C GLY A 80 17.34 26.57 -12.36
N ASP A 81 17.67 25.85 -11.28
CA ASP A 81 17.70 24.38 -11.23
C ASP A 81 16.31 23.75 -10.99
N GLY A 82 15.27 24.58 -10.83
CA GLY A 82 13.91 24.14 -10.55
C GLY A 82 13.65 23.86 -9.06
N ARG A 83 14.61 24.12 -8.17
CA ARG A 83 14.43 23.87 -6.73
C ARG A 83 13.35 24.76 -6.11
N ASN A 84 13.20 25.98 -6.61
CA ASN A 84 12.14 26.89 -6.17
C ASN A 84 11.11 27.15 -7.29
N GLY A 85 9.99 26.44 -7.25
CA GLY A 85 8.89 26.60 -8.21
C GLY A 85 8.99 25.68 -9.44
N GLY A 86 9.91 24.71 -9.46
CA GLY A 86 9.95 23.68 -10.50
C GLY A 86 8.88 22.60 -10.27
N SER A 87 8.44 21.98 -11.36
CA SER A 87 7.45 20.91 -11.35
C SER A 87 7.68 19.96 -12.52
N VAL A 88 7.38 18.68 -12.32
CA VAL A 88 7.39 17.66 -13.35
C VAL A 88 6.14 16.80 -13.21
N THR A 89 5.55 16.42 -14.34
CA THR A 89 4.47 15.43 -14.37
C THR A 89 4.96 14.20 -15.11
N LYS A 90 4.82 13.05 -14.47
CA LYS A 90 5.20 11.75 -15.02
C LYS A 90 4.10 10.74 -14.81
N THR A 91 4.13 9.70 -15.62
CA THR A 91 3.23 8.55 -15.48
C THR A 91 3.99 7.42 -14.82
N GLN A 92 3.39 6.81 -13.79
CA GLN A 92 3.87 5.57 -13.20
C GLN A 92 2.79 4.50 -13.28
N THR A 93 3.21 3.23 -13.28
CA THR A 93 2.27 2.11 -13.32
C THR A 93 2.06 1.57 -11.90
N ILE A 94 0.82 1.54 -11.42
CA ILE A 94 0.43 0.88 -10.17
C ILE A 94 -0.65 -0.16 -10.53
N ASP A 95 -0.40 -1.43 -10.22
CA ASP A 95 -1.33 -2.55 -10.50
C ASP A 95 -1.79 -2.59 -11.99
N GLY A 96 -0.85 -2.43 -12.91
CA GLY A 96 -1.12 -2.40 -14.35
C GLY A 96 -1.87 -1.15 -14.85
N LYS A 97 -2.22 -0.21 -13.98
CA LYS A 97 -2.88 1.04 -14.32
C LYS A 97 -1.94 2.23 -14.33
N SER A 98 -2.18 3.13 -15.28
CA SER A 98 -1.47 4.39 -15.44
C SER A 98 -1.92 5.40 -14.37
N VAL A 99 -0.98 5.86 -13.55
CA VAL A 99 -1.18 6.88 -12.52
C VAL A 99 -0.36 8.11 -12.89
N THR A 100 -1.01 9.27 -12.89
CA THR A 100 -0.33 10.54 -13.18
C THR A 100 0.20 11.12 -11.87
N THR A 101 1.52 11.28 -11.79
CA THR A 101 2.21 11.83 -10.62
C THR A 101 2.81 13.18 -10.99
N THR A 102 2.33 14.25 -10.35
CA THR A 102 2.94 15.58 -10.40
C THR A 102 3.79 15.80 -9.15
N ILE A 103 5.08 16.10 -9.34
CA ILE A 103 6.02 16.41 -8.28
C ILE A 103 6.43 17.86 -8.43
N SER A 104 6.29 18.66 -7.38
CA SER A 104 6.69 20.07 -7.35
C SER A 104 7.63 20.36 -6.19
N SER A 105 8.53 21.32 -6.41
CA SER A 105 9.54 21.75 -5.45
C SER A 105 9.38 23.23 -5.13
N LYS A 106 9.52 23.59 -3.85
CA LYS A 106 9.45 24.97 -3.36
C LYS A 106 10.51 25.20 -2.29
N VAL A 107 11.18 26.35 -2.33
CA VAL A 107 12.09 26.77 -1.26
C VAL A 107 11.37 27.73 -0.32
N VAL A 108 11.54 27.52 0.99
CA VAL A 108 11.06 28.43 2.03
C VAL A 108 12.27 28.93 2.80
N ASP A 109 12.44 30.25 2.86
CA ASP A 109 13.54 30.87 3.59
C ASP A 109 13.32 30.85 5.11
N SER A 110 14.41 30.81 5.88
CA SER A 110 14.42 30.88 7.35
C SER A 110 13.68 32.09 7.92
N THR A 111 13.68 33.21 7.20
CA THR A 111 13.04 34.47 7.59
C THR A 111 11.66 34.67 6.93
N ALA A 112 11.20 33.71 6.13
CA ALA A 112 9.90 33.80 5.48
C ALA A 112 8.77 33.90 6.50
N SER A 113 7.81 34.80 6.23
CA SER A 113 6.62 34.97 7.08
C SER A 113 5.89 33.63 7.26
N GLY A 114 5.67 33.22 8.51
CA GLY A 114 5.01 31.96 8.86
C GLY A 114 5.95 30.76 8.99
N ASN A 115 7.25 30.89 8.70
CA ASN A 115 8.22 29.83 8.96
C ASN A 115 8.59 29.79 10.46
N THR A 116 8.04 28.82 11.19
CA THR A 116 8.30 28.63 12.62
C THR A 116 9.53 27.77 12.92
N SER A 117 10.20 27.23 11.89
CA SER A 117 11.37 26.36 12.07
C SER A 117 12.68 27.15 12.21
N HIS A 118 12.69 28.42 11.83
CA HIS A 118 13.86 29.31 11.80
C HIS A 118 15.04 28.78 10.97
N VAL A 119 14.80 27.82 10.08
CA VAL A 119 15.76 27.30 9.11
C VAL A 119 15.14 27.31 7.72
N SER A 120 15.98 27.51 6.69
CA SER A 120 15.53 27.38 5.31
C SER A 120 15.36 25.91 4.96
N TYR A 121 14.35 25.59 4.14
CA TYR A 121 14.07 24.23 3.72
C TYR A 121 13.51 24.18 2.29
N THR A 122 13.67 23.02 1.66
CA THR A 122 12.99 22.68 0.40
C THR A 122 11.82 21.77 0.71
N GLU A 123 10.64 22.11 0.21
CA GLU A 123 9.43 21.30 0.28
C GLU A 123 9.19 20.60 -1.07
N ILE A 124 8.96 19.30 -1.02
CA ILE A 124 8.54 18.50 -2.16
C ILE A 124 7.09 18.08 -1.96
N THR A 125 6.24 18.40 -2.93
CA THR A 125 4.83 18.00 -2.95
C THR A 125 4.61 16.97 -4.05
N ASN A 126 4.01 15.84 -3.70
CA ASN A 126 3.69 14.75 -4.62
C ASN A 126 2.16 14.64 -4.71
N GLN A 127 1.64 14.79 -5.92
CA GLN A 127 0.22 14.65 -6.22
C GLN A 127 0.04 13.49 -7.19
N LEU A 128 -0.55 12.41 -6.71
CA LEU A 128 -0.86 11.23 -7.50
C LEU A 128 -2.35 11.26 -7.85
N ALA A 129 -2.66 11.29 -9.13
CA ALA A 129 -4.02 11.29 -9.66
C ALA A 129 -4.34 9.95 -10.33
N GLY A 130 -5.54 9.44 -10.06
CA GLY A 130 -6.00 8.17 -10.65
C GLY A 130 -5.37 6.91 -10.04
N VAL A 131 -4.95 6.98 -8.77
CA VAL A 131 -4.41 5.81 -8.06
C VAL A 131 -5.52 4.76 -7.91
N PRO A 132 -5.33 3.49 -8.32
CA PRO A 132 -6.36 2.48 -8.17
C PRO A 132 -6.63 2.15 -6.69
N ASP A 133 -7.92 2.06 -6.35
CA ASP A 133 -8.39 1.74 -4.99
C ASP A 133 -9.08 0.36 -4.89
N ASN A 134 -8.93 -0.47 -5.92
CA ASN A 134 -9.40 -1.85 -5.88
C ASN A 134 -8.60 -2.68 -4.86
N ALA A 135 -9.19 -3.79 -4.39
CA ALA A 135 -8.61 -4.60 -3.32
C ALA A 135 -7.20 -5.13 -3.66
N GLN A 136 -6.97 -5.56 -4.90
CA GLN A 136 -5.67 -6.08 -5.34
C GLN A 136 -4.57 -5.00 -5.27
N ALA A 137 -4.86 -3.80 -5.80
CA ALA A 137 -3.94 -2.67 -5.77
C ALA A 137 -3.59 -2.26 -4.33
N LEU A 138 -4.58 -2.18 -3.44
CA LEU A 138 -4.35 -1.79 -2.05
C LEU A 138 -3.60 -2.87 -1.26
N LEU A 139 -3.86 -4.15 -1.50
CA LEU A 139 -3.08 -5.25 -0.91
C LEU A 139 -1.63 -5.23 -1.38
N ALA A 140 -1.37 -4.84 -2.64
CA ALA A 140 0.00 -4.63 -3.13
C ALA A 140 0.69 -3.48 -2.38
N GLN A 141 0.00 -2.36 -2.11
CA GLN A 141 0.54 -1.26 -1.30
C GLN A 141 0.82 -1.70 0.14
N ALA A 142 -0.08 -2.46 0.77
CA ALA A 142 0.13 -3.03 2.10
C ALA A 142 1.34 -3.97 2.12
N SER A 143 1.50 -4.80 1.09
CA SER A 143 2.67 -5.66 0.89
C SER A 143 3.96 -4.84 0.77
N THR A 144 3.97 -3.78 -0.05
CA THR A 144 5.11 -2.85 -0.16
C THR A 144 5.46 -2.23 1.18
N LEU A 145 4.47 -1.77 1.95
CA LEU A 145 4.66 -1.17 3.27
C LEU A 145 5.35 -2.15 4.23
N ILE A 146 4.77 -3.33 4.45
CA ILE A 146 5.30 -4.30 5.43
C ILE A 146 6.65 -4.88 4.99
N ASN A 147 6.82 -5.18 3.70
CA ASN A 147 8.08 -5.72 3.19
C ASN A 147 9.20 -4.68 3.23
N THR A 148 8.91 -3.39 2.99
CA THR A 148 9.92 -2.34 3.14
C THR A 148 10.40 -2.24 4.58
N ILE A 149 9.49 -2.32 5.56
CA ILE A 149 9.84 -2.33 6.99
C ILE A 149 10.71 -3.56 7.32
N ASN A 150 10.27 -4.75 6.92
CA ASN A 150 10.96 -5.99 7.23
C ASN A 150 12.35 -6.07 6.57
N SER A 151 12.44 -5.78 5.27
CA SER A 151 13.70 -5.84 4.52
C SER A 151 14.69 -4.76 4.94
N ALA A 152 14.23 -3.53 5.23
CA ALA A 152 15.11 -2.48 5.73
C ALA A 152 15.55 -2.75 7.18
N CYS A 153 14.67 -3.35 8.00
CA CYS A 153 14.85 -3.64 9.42
C CYS A 153 15.58 -2.51 10.17
N PRO A 154 15.06 -1.27 10.16
CA PRO A 154 15.76 -0.17 10.80
C PRO A 154 15.78 -0.32 12.31
N TRP A 155 16.75 0.34 12.95
CA TRP A 155 16.81 0.50 14.39
C TRP A 155 15.59 1.28 14.90
N PHE A 156 15.03 0.83 16.02
CA PHE A 156 14.02 1.54 16.79
C PHE A 156 14.41 1.62 18.26
N ASN A 157 13.88 2.63 18.93
CA ASN A 157 13.90 2.76 20.39
C ASN A 157 12.59 3.44 20.82
N VAL A 158 11.85 2.84 21.74
CA VAL A 158 10.58 3.36 22.24
C VAL A 158 10.71 3.90 23.66
N THR A 159 9.91 4.91 23.97
CA THR A 159 9.74 5.40 25.34
C THR A 159 8.43 4.89 25.91
N ASN A 160 8.50 3.84 26.73
CA ASN A 160 7.33 3.34 27.42
C ASN A 160 6.80 4.39 28.43
N LYS A 161 5.48 4.55 28.45
CA LYS A 161 4.81 5.44 29.41
C LYS A 161 4.51 4.68 30.70
N SER A 162 4.69 5.35 31.83
CA SER A 162 4.29 4.81 33.12
C SER A 162 2.76 4.64 33.18
N GLY A 163 2.30 3.50 33.69
CA GLY A 163 0.87 3.15 33.79
C GLY A 163 0.18 2.76 32.49
N GLY A 164 0.88 2.75 31.35
CA GLY A 164 0.34 2.29 30.07
C GLY A 164 0.80 0.87 29.68
N PRO A 165 0.30 0.32 28.56
CA PRO A 165 0.87 -0.88 27.96
C PRO A 165 2.37 -0.72 27.70
N GLN A 166 3.13 -1.79 27.93
CA GLN A 166 4.57 -1.81 27.75
C GLN A 166 4.92 -2.50 26.43
N MET A 167 5.75 -1.84 25.62
CA MET A 167 6.32 -2.44 24.41
C MET A 167 7.59 -3.23 24.77
N ASN A 168 7.73 -4.43 24.20
CA ASN A 168 8.89 -5.31 24.37
C ASN A 168 9.32 -5.91 23.01
N PRO A 169 10.60 -5.87 22.62
CA PRO A 169 11.68 -5.13 23.27
C PRO A 169 11.52 -3.61 23.11
N THR A 170 12.16 -2.84 23.99
CA THR A 170 12.12 -1.38 23.91
C THR A 170 13.08 -0.80 22.86
N SER A 171 14.00 -1.61 22.34
CA SER A 171 14.92 -1.20 21.27
C SER A 171 15.45 -2.40 20.50
N GLY A 172 15.85 -2.20 19.25
CA GLY A 172 16.41 -3.23 18.38
C GLY A 172 16.15 -2.91 16.91
N GLY A 173 16.33 -3.88 16.01
CA GLY A 173 15.83 -3.77 14.64
C GLY A 173 14.32 -4.05 14.57
N LEU A 174 13.56 -3.33 13.74
CA LEU A 174 12.11 -3.56 13.60
C LEU A 174 11.77 -4.99 13.14
N CYS A 175 12.68 -5.70 12.47
CA CYS A 175 12.48 -7.11 12.13
C CYS A 175 12.57 -8.07 13.33
N VAL A 176 12.72 -7.56 14.56
CA VAL A 176 12.56 -8.35 15.78
C VAL A 176 11.11 -8.81 15.99
N PHE A 177 10.13 -8.05 15.48
CA PHE A 177 8.69 -8.36 15.50
C PHE A 177 8.33 -9.41 14.45
N LYS A 178 9.00 -10.56 14.50
CA LYS A 178 8.91 -11.60 13.46
C LYS A 178 7.50 -12.17 13.37
N ASP A 179 6.87 -12.42 14.50
CA ASP A 179 5.55 -13.06 14.56
C ASP A 179 4.48 -12.10 14.03
N GLU A 180 4.55 -10.82 14.42
CA GLU A 180 3.65 -9.78 13.93
C GLU A 180 3.82 -9.53 12.43
N ILE A 181 5.07 -9.40 11.97
CA ILE A 181 5.36 -9.20 10.54
C ILE A 181 4.89 -10.42 9.73
N SER A 182 5.17 -11.63 10.20
CA SER A 182 4.79 -12.86 9.51
C SER A 182 3.27 -13.03 9.47
N ALA A 183 2.57 -12.70 10.55
CA ALA A 183 1.11 -12.71 10.59
C ALA A 183 0.52 -11.71 9.58
N ILE A 184 1.01 -10.46 9.55
CA ILE A 184 0.56 -9.43 8.60
C ILE A 184 0.85 -9.86 7.16
N GLN A 185 2.04 -10.39 6.88
CA GLN A 185 2.38 -10.90 5.55
C GLN A 185 1.44 -12.04 5.13
N LYS A 186 1.16 -13.00 6.03
CA LYS A 186 0.21 -14.09 5.76
C LYS A 186 -1.20 -13.55 5.49
N MET A 187 -1.69 -12.62 6.29
CA MET A 187 -3.00 -11.99 6.07
C MET A 187 -3.09 -11.35 4.69
N ILE A 188 -2.03 -10.63 4.25
CA ILE A 188 -1.98 -10.01 2.93
C ILE A 188 -1.98 -11.10 1.84
N THR A 189 -1.20 -12.16 1.98
CA THR A 189 -1.14 -13.26 1.02
C THR A 189 -2.49 -13.98 0.90
N ASP A 190 -3.11 -14.36 2.02
CA ASP A 190 -4.43 -15.01 2.03
C ASP A 190 -5.49 -14.11 1.39
N ALA A 191 -5.47 -12.81 1.69
CA ALA A 191 -6.41 -11.84 1.11
C ALA A 191 -6.19 -11.64 -0.40
N GLN A 192 -4.94 -11.66 -0.88
CA GLN A 192 -4.64 -11.63 -2.31
C GLN A 192 -5.19 -12.89 -3.01
N GLU A 193 -4.98 -14.07 -2.42
CA GLU A 193 -5.52 -15.32 -2.96
C GLU A 193 -7.06 -15.33 -2.98
N LEU A 194 -7.69 -14.76 -1.95
CA LEU A 194 -9.14 -14.58 -1.88
C LEU A 194 -9.63 -13.68 -3.02
N VAL A 195 -9.02 -12.51 -3.21
CA VAL A 195 -9.43 -11.56 -4.26
C VAL A 195 -9.33 -12.19 -5.65
N ASN A 196 -8.30 -13.01 -5.90
CA ASN A 196 -8.14 -13.74 -7.16
C ASN A 196 -9.33 -14.64 -7.50
N GLN A 197 -10.03 -15.19 -6.51
CA GLN A 197 -11.21 -16.04 -6.72
C GLN A 197 -12.39 -15.28 -7.35
N THR A 198 -12.44 -13.95 -7.23
CA THR A 198 -13.48 -13.10 -7.83
C THR A 198 -13.57 -13.31 -9.35
N SER A 199 -12.43 -13.49 -10.02
CA SER A 199 -12.38 -13.75 -11.46
C SER A 199 -12.98 -15.12 -11.82
N VAL A 200 -12.72 -16.16 -11.02
CA VAL A 200 -13.26 -17.51 -11.21
C VAL A 200 -14.79 -17.50 -11.09
N ILE A 201 -15.32 -16.77 -10.11
CA ILE A 201 -16.77 -16.62 -9.92
C ILE A 201 -17.39 -15.92 -11.13
N ASN A 202 -16.81 -14.80 -11.57
CA ASN A 202 -17.33 -14.01 -12.70
C ASN A 202 -17.27 -14.78 -14.03
N SER A 203 -16.24 -15.60 -14.26
CA SER A 203 -16.14 -16.41 -15.48
C SER A 203 -17.08 -17.62 -15.52
N ASN A 204 -17.71 -17.97 -14.39
CA ASN A 204 -18.59 -19.13 -14.25
C ASN A 204 -19.98 -18.72 -13.73
N GLU A 205 -20.59 -17.71 -14.35
CA GLU A 205 -21.93 -17.22 -13.94
C GLU A 205 -22.98 -18.34 -13.92
N GLN A 206 -23.91 -18.25 -12.96
CA GLN A 206 -24.99 -19.22 -12.76
C GLN A 206 -26.37 -18.62 -13.11
N SER A 207 -26.40 -17.67 -14.05
CA SER A 207 -27.60 -16.92 -14.45
C SER A 207 -28.51 -17.71 -15.41
N THR A 208 -27.95 -18.64 -16.17
CA THR A 208 -28.68 -19.43 -17.18
C THR A 208 -29.44 -20.59 -16.53
N PRO A 209 -30.77 -20.70 -16.70
CA PRO A 209 -31.53 -21.86 -16.25
C PRO A 209 -31.09 -23.15 -16.95
N VAL A 210 -31.09 -24.26 -16.22
CA VAL A 210 -30.74 -25.60 -16.73
C VAL A 210 -31.98 -26.50 -16.81
N GLY A 211 -31.97 -27.50 -17.69
CA GLY A 211 -33.06 -28.49 -17.80
C GLY A 211 -34.35 -27.98 -18.45
N GLY A 212 -34.32 -26.81 -19.12
CA GLY A 212 -35.44 -26.28 -19.91
C GLY A 212 -35.63 -26.97 -21.27
N ASN A 213 -36.50 -26.40 -22.12
CA ASN A 213 -36.88 -26.92 -23.45
C ASN A 213 -35.73 -26.96 -24.50
N THR A 214 -34.46 -26.90 -24.08
CA THR A 214 -33.28 -26.94 -24.95
C THR A 214 -32.99 -28.34 -25.49
N ASN A 215 -33.58 -29.38 -24.90
CA ASN A 215 -33.42 -30.79 -25.30
C ASN A 215 -34.69 -31.38 -25.95
N ASN A 216 -35.41 -30.56 -26.73
CA ASN A 216 -36.60 -30.98 -27.48
C ASN A 216 -37.70 -31.60 -26.61
N GLY A 217 -37.92 -31.07 -25.40
CA GLY A 217 -38.94 -31.55 -24.45
C GLY A 217 -38.65 -32.90 -23.79
N LYS A 218 -37.45 -33.48 -23.96
CA LYS A 218 -37.05 -34.70 -23.25
C LYS A 218 -36.80 -34.41 -21.76
N PRO A 219 -37.06 -35.38 -20.85
CA PRO A 219 -36.64 -35.28 -19.46
C PRO A 219 -35.12 -35.07 -19.34
N PHE A 220 -34.71 -34.31 -18.34
CA PHE A 220 -33.30 -34.06 -18.03
C PHE A 220 -32.54 -35.38 -17.78
N ASN A 221 -31.38 -35.55 -18.44
CA ASN A 221 -30.48 -36.67 -18.21
C ASN A 221 -29.16 -36.21 -17.55
N PRO A 222 -28.92 -36.53 -16.26
CA PRO A 222 -27.70 -36.13 -15.56
C PRO A 222 -26.39 -36.61 -16.20
N PHE A 223 -26.43 -37.69 -16.98
CA PHE A 223 -25.24 -38.26 -17.62
C PHE A 223 -24.82 -37.53 -18.90
N THR A 224 -25.72 -36.76 -19.53
CA THR A 224 -25.47 -36.09 -20.82
C THR A 224 -25.73 -34.59 -20.80
N ASP A 225 -26.60 -34.11 -19.92
CA ASP A 225 -27.14 -32.74 -19.96
C ASP A 225 -26.53 -31.84 -18.89
N ALA A 226 -25.49 -32.32 -18.20
CA ALA A 226 -24.89 -31.67 -17.03
C ALA A 226 -23.52 -31.02 -17.32
N SER A 227 -23.24 -30.62 -18.57
CA SER A 227 -21.96 -29.95 -18.91
C SER A 227 -21.74 -28.65 -18.13
N PHE A 228 -22.82 -27.98 -17.72
CA PHE A 228 -22.79 -26.79 -16.85
C PHE A 228 -22.18 -27.08 -15.47
N ALA A 229 -22.20 -28.34 -15.00
CA ALA A 229 -21.80 -28.72 -13.66
C ALA A 229 -20.32 -28.41 -13.38
N GLN A 230 -19.45 -28.43 -14.40
CA GLN A 230 -18.04 -28.07 -14.23
C GLN A 230 -17.87 -26.60 -13.83
N GLY A 231 -18.58 -25.69 -14.50
CA GLY A 231 -18.55 -24.27 -14.17
C GLY A 231 -19.25 -23.98 -12.84
N MET A 232 -20.38 -24.66 -12.59
CA MET A 232 -21.09 -24.58 -11.30
C MET A 232 -20.20 -25.00 -10.12
N LEU A 233 -19.44 -26.10 -10.27
CA LEU A 233 -18.50 -26.58 -9.26
C LEU A 233 -17.34 -25.61 -9.05
N ALA A 234 -16.78 -25.07 -10.14
CA ALA A 234 -15.70 -24.08 -10.06
C ALA A 234 -16.16 -22.80 -9.33
N ASN A 235 -17.36 -22.31 -9.64
CA ASN A 235 -17.95 -21.17 -8.96
C ASN A 235 -18.18 -21.44 -7.46
N ALA A 236 -18.84 -22.55 -7.12
CA ALA A 236 -19.11 -22.92 -5.73
C ALA A 236 -17.82 -23.13 -4.91
N SER A 237 -16.81 -23.79 -5.49
CA SER A 237 -15.51 -24.00 -4.85
C SER A 237 -14.77 -22.68 -4.62
N ALA A 238 -14.84 -21.74 -5.57
CA ALA A 238 -14.24 -20.42 -5.44
C ALA A 238 -14.90 -19.62 -4.30
N GLN A 239 -16.24 -19.64 -4.19
CA GLN A 239 -16.96 -19.00 -3.08
C GLN A 239 -16.59 -19.60 -1.72
N ALA A 240 -16.55 -20.94 -1.62
CA ALA A 240 -16.15 -21.62 -0.38
C ALA A 240 -14.70 -21.27 0.01
N LYS A 241 -13.79 -21.21 -0.98
CA LYS A 241 -12.40 -20.82 -0.77
C LYS A 241 -12.26 -19.36 -0.31
N MET A 242 -13.06 -18.43 -0.85
CA MET A 242 -13.08 -17.04 -0.35
C MET A 242 -13.52 -16.96 1.11
N LEU A 243 -14.53 -17.74 1.51
CA LEU A 243 -14.99 -17.78 2.89
C LEU A 243 -13.92 -18.36 3.83
N ASP A 244 -13.27 -19.45 3.44
CA ASP A 244 -12.20 -20.06 4.22
C ASP A 244 -11.00 -19.12 4.37
N LEU A 245 -10.52 -18.49 3.30
CA LEU A 245 -9.44 -17.52 3.36
C LEU A 245 -9.81 -16.28 4.20
N SER A 246 -11.06 -15.79 4.11
CA SER A 246 -11.53 -14.69 4.97
C SER A 246 -11.45 -15.06 6.44
N HIS A 247 -11.84 -16.30 6.76
CA HIS A 247 -11.75 -16.83 8.11
C HIS A 247 -10.29 -16.96 8.56
N GLN A 248 -9.39 -17.49 7.72
CA GLN A 248 -7.96 -17.60 8.02
C GLN A 248 -7.30 -16.24 8.30
N VAL A 249 -7.62 -15.22 7.51
CA VAL A 249 -7.16 -13.83 7.75
C VAL A 249 -7.59 -13.35 9.14
N GLY A 250 -8.84 -13.62 9.53
CA GLY A 250 -9.34 -13.28 10.86
C GLY A 250 -8.61 -14.01 11.98
N GLN A 251 -8.35 -15.31 11.81
CA GLN A 251 -7.68 -16.13 12.83
C GLN A 251 -6.20 -15.76 13.02
N ALA A 252 -5.53 -15.27 11.98
CA ALA A 252 -4.12 -14.89 12.05
C ALA A 252 -3.83 -13.72 13.02
N ILE A 253 -4.84 -12.91 13.35
CA ILE A 253 -4.67 -11.71 14.19
C ILE A 253 -5.64 -11.66 15.38
N ASN A 254 -6.50 -12.67 15.54
CA ASN A 254 -7.47 -12.71 16.63
C ASN A 254 -6.74 -12.87 17.98
N PRO A 255 -6.77 -11.87 18.88
CA PRO A 255 -6.04 -11.93 20.14
C PRO A 255 -6.45 -13.09 21.05
N ASP A 256 -7.66 -13.64 20.90
CA ASP A 256 -8.12 -14.81 21.66
C ASP A 256 -7.30 -16.08 21.34
N ASN A 257 -6.65 -16.10 20.17
CA ASN A 257 -5.84 -17.21 19.68
C ASN A 257 -4.34 -16.87 19.65
N LEU A 258 -3.94 -15.69 20.13
CA LEU A 258 -2.55 -15.30 20.26
C LEU A 258 -2.06 -15.60 21.67
N SER A 259 -0.88 -16.19 21.77
CA SER A 259 -0.16 -16.31 23.04
C SER A 259 0.90 -15.22 23.13
N GLY A 260 0.84 -14.37 24.16
CA GLY A 260 1.94 -13.49 24.53
C GLY A 260 2.86 -14.16 25.55
N THR A 261 4.16 -14.11 25.33
CA THR A 261 5.17 -14.26 26.40
C THR A 261 5.53 -12.90 26.97
#